data_AF-A0A353QSZ9-F1
#
_entry.id   AF-A0A353QSZ9-F1
#
_cell.length_a   1.000
_cell.length_b   1.000
_cell.length_c   1.000
_cell.angle_alpha   90.00
_cell.angle_beta   90.00
_cell.angle_gamma   90.00
#
_symmetry.space_group_name_H-M   'P 1'
#
loop_
_entity.id
_entity.type
_entity.pdbx_description
1 polymer ?
#
loop_
_entity_poly.entity_id
_entity_poly.type
_entity_poly.pdbx_seq_one_letter_code
_entity_poly.pdbx_strand_id
1 'polypeptide(L)'
;MLQRIYATAFWTKDELNEHLTRIEEAEKRDHRKLGTQLDLFSIREEVGAGLVLWHPNLSVVRQMIEDYWRYEHRKRDYEIVYTPHIAKSQLWDISG
;
A
#
# COMPACT_ATOMS: atom_id res chain seq x y z
N MET A 1 6.64 -18.02 -19.73
CA MET A 1 7.13 -16.96 -18.83
C MET A 1 8.32 -16.28 -19.52
N LEU A 2 8.30 -14.96 -19.68
CA LEU A 2 9.43 -14.20 -20.22
C LEU A 2 10.36 -13.77 -19.07
N GLN A 3 11.65 -13.66 -19.34
CA GLN A 3 12.64 -13.16 -18.37
C GLN A 3 12.87 -11.67 -18.60
N ARG A 4 12.88 -10.89 -17.51
CA ARG A 4 13.16 -9.45 -17.54
C ARG A 4 14.49 -9.18 -16.85
N ILE A 5 15.38 -8.46 -17.53
CA ILE A 5 16.66 -7.98 -16.99
C ILE A 5 16.57 -6.46 -16.90
N TYR A 6 16.89 -5.88 -15.75
CA TYR A 6 16.94 -4.44 -15.54
C TYR A 6 18.37 -3.93 -15.65
N ALA A 7 18.56 -2.78 -16.31
CA ALA A 7 19.84 -2.10 -16.45
C ALA A 7 19.62 -0.58 -16.49
N THR A 8 20.65 0.18 -16.18
CA THR A 8 20.67 1.65 -16.25
C THR A 8 22.02 2.11 -16.79
N ALA A 9 22.07 3.28 -17.43
CA ALA A 9 23.28 3.82 -18.04
C ALA A 9 23.33 5.35 -17.89
N PHE A 10 24.52 5.89 -17.68
CA PHE A 10 24.79 7.32 -17.48
C PHE A 10 26.04 7.75 -18.26
N TRP A 11 26.16 9.04 -18.55
CA TRP A 11 27.27 9.59 -19.33
C TRP A 11 28.56 9.67 -18.51
N THR A 12 28.44 9.85 -17.19
CA THR A 12 29.56 9.92 -16.27
C THR A 12 29.42 8.94 -15.12
N LYS A 13 30.55 8.60 -14.49
CA LYS A 13 30.59 7.74 -13.31
C LYS A 13 29.91 8.41 -12.10
N ASP A 14 30.02 9.73 -11.99
CA ASP A 14 29.45 10.47 -10.86
C ASP A 14 27.91 10.46 -10.90
N GLU A 15 27.32 10.63 -12.08
CA GLU A 15 25.86 10.49 -12.28
C GLU A 15 25.36 9.08 -11.94
N LEU A 16 26.12 8.04 -12.33
CA LEU A 16 25.78 6.66 -11.97
C LEU A 16 25.82 6.46 -10.46
N ASN A 17 26.87 6.95 -9.78
CA ASN A 17 26.98 6.84 -8.33
C ASN A 17 25.83 7.55 -7.62
N GLU A 18 25.49 8.76 -8.05
CA GLU A 18 24.38 9.51 -7.48
C GLU A 18 23.06 8.75 -7.64
N HIS A 19 22.81 8.18 -8.82
CA HIS A 19 21.63 7.36 -9.05
C HIS A 19 21.57 6.13 -8.14
N LEU A 20 22.68 5.41 -7.98
CA LEU A 20 22.75 4.24 -7.10
C LEU A 20 22.51 4.62 -5.63
N THR A 21 23.05 5.74 -5.16
CA THR A 21 22.78 6.25 -3.81
C THR A 21 21.30 6.56 -3.63
N ARG A 22 20.64 7.18 -4.62
CA ARG A 22 19.18 7.46 -4.55
C ARG A 22 18.36 6.16 -4.48
N ILE A 23 18.75 5.12 -5.22
CA ILE A 23 18.09 3.80 -5.15
C ILE A 23 18.24 3.20 -3.76
N GLU A 24 19.45 3.21 -3.20
CA GLU A 24 19.71 2.67 -1.86
C GLU A 24 18.88 3.41 -0.79
N GLU A 25 18.82 4.74 -0.90
CA GLU A 25 18.00 5.58 -0.02
C GLU A 25 16.50 5.31 -0.16
N ALA A 26 16.01 5.07 -1.38
CA ALA A 26 14.63 4.68 -1.60
C ALA A 26 14.34 3.30 -0.99
N GLU A 27 15.28 2.35 -1.11
CA GLU A 27 15.14 1.00 -0.58
C GLU A 27 15.07 0.97 0.95
N LYS A 28 15.79 1.87 1.63
CA LYS A 28 15.69 2.05 3.10
C LYS A 28 14.30 2.49 3.56
N ARG A 29 13.53 3.15 2.68
CA ARG A 29 12.19 3.69 2.96
C ARG A 29 11.06 2.83 2.41
N ASP A 30 11.39 1.63 1.92
CA ASP A 30 10.41 0.69 1.42
C ASP A 30 9.45 0.24 2.54
N HIS A 31 8.15 0.50 2.37
CA HIS A 31 7.12 0.16 3.33
C HIS A 31 7.05 -1.34 3.66
N ARG A 32 7.55 -2.22 2.79
CA ARG A 32 7.60 -3.68 3.02
C ARG A 32 8.73 -4.04 3.98
N LYS A 33 9.87 -3.36 3.86
CA LYS A 33 11.00 -3.49 4.79
C LYS A 33 10.62 -2.92 6.15
N LEU A 34 10.14 -1.68 6.17
CA LEU A 34 9.69 -1.02 7.40
C LEU A 34 8.51 -1.75 8.04
N GLY A 35 7.57 -2.24 7.23
CA GLY A 35 6.41 -3.00 7.68
C GLY A 35 6.79 -4.25 8.46
N THR A 36 7.81 -4.97 7.99
CA THR A 36 8.37 -6.12 8.71
C THR A 36 9.14 -5.68 9.95
N GLN A 37 10.02 -4.68 9.84
CA GLN A 37 10.87 -4.22 10.95
C GLN A 37 10.08 -3.65 12.14
N LEU A 38 8.95 -2.99 11.85
CA LEU A 38 8.08 -2.35 12.84
C LEU A 38 6.87 -3.20 13.23
N ASP A 39 6.81 -4.44 12.75
CA ASP A 39 5.71 -5.38 13.02
C ASP A 39 4.33 -4.77 12.69
N LEU A 40 4.20 -4.17 11.50
CA LEU A 40 2.98 -3.47 11.06
C LEU A 40 1.99 -4.41 10.38
N PHE A 41 2.47 -5.30 9.51
CA PHE A 41 1.62 -6.21 8.77
C PHE A 41 2.38 -7.43 8.28
N SER A 42 1.63 -8.46 7.88
CA SER A 42 2.17 -9.61 7.16
C SER A 42 1.24 -10.04 6.01
N ILE A 43 1.81 -10.75 5.05
CA ILE A 43 1.09 -11.45 4.00
C ILE A 43 1.49 -12.92 4.12
N ARG A 44 0.50 -13.79 4.31
CA ARG A 44 0.68 -15.23 4.53
C ARG A 44 0.14 -15.97 3.32
N GLU A 45 0.90 -16.92 2.80
CA GLU A 45 0.49 -17.69 1.61
C GLU A 45 -0.80 -18.49 1.89
N GLU A 46 -0.94 -18.99 3.12
CA GLU A 46 -2.10 -19.74 3.59
C GLU A 46 -3.39 -18.90 3.59
N VAL A 47 -3.27 -17.58 3.75
CA VAL A 47 -4.40 -16.66 3.67
C VAL A 47 -4.68 -16.28 2.23
N GLY A 48 -3.64 -16.04 1.44
CA GLY A 48 -3.70 -15.73 0.02
C GLY A 48 -2.91 -14.48 -0.36
N ALA A 49 -2.38 -14.47 -1.58
CA ALA A 49 -1.61 -13.34 -2.09
C ALA A 49 -2.46 -12.05 -2.15
N GLY A 50 -1.91 -10.94 -1.64
CA GLY A 50 -2.60 -9.66 -1.58
C GLY A 50 -3.55 -9.47 -0.40
N LEU A 51 -3.76 -10.50 0.43
CA LEU A 51 -4.59 -10.42 1.63
C LEU A 51 -3.72 -10.08 2.84
N VAL A 52 -3.65 -8.78 3.14
CA VAL A 52 -2.81 -8.23 4.20
C VAL A 52 -3.42 -8.49 5.58
N LEU A 53 -2.63 -9.06 6.49
CA LEU A 53 -2.95 -9.16 7.91
C LEU A 53 -2.38 -7.94 8.64
N TRP A 54 -3.26 -7.16 9.26
CA TRP A 54 -2.89 -5.93 9.96
C TRP A 54 -2.57 -6.27 11.41
N HIS A 55 -1.36 -5.95 11.84
CA HIS A 55 -0.91 -6.20 13.21
C HIS A 55 -1.31 -5.03 14.12
N PRO A 56 -1.29 -5.19 15.45
CA PRO A 56 -1.75 -4.14 16.38
C PRO A 56 -1.13 -2.75 16.14
N ASN A 57 0.17 -2.68 15.84
CA ASN A 57 0.86 -1.42 15.59
C ASN A 57 0.25 -0.66 14.40
N LEU A 58 -0.05 -1.36 13.30
CA LEU A 58 -0.69 -0.75 12.13
C LEU A 58 -2.18 -0.51 12.34
N SER A 59 -2.86 -1.35 13.13
CA SER A 59 -4.26 -1.15 13.49
C SER A 59 -4.47 0.19 14.20
N VAL A 60 -3.56 0.58 15.10
CA VAL A 60 -3.60 1.89 15.76
C VAL A 60 -3.45 3.03 14.75
N VAL A 61 -2.46 2.93 13.84
CA VAL A 61 -2.24 3.92 12.78
C VAL A 61 -3.47 4.06 11.89
N ARG A 62 -4.03 2.94 11.46
CA ARG A 62 -5.25 2.88 10.64
C ARG A 62 -6.41 3.57 11.35
N GLN A 63 -6.65 3.23 12.62
CA GLN A 63 -7.75 3.78 13.39
C GLN A 63 -7.64 5.31 13.49
N MET A 64 -6.45 5.84 13.77
CA MET A 64 -6.23 7.29 13.83
C MET A 64 -6.57 7.98 12.50
N ILE A 65 -6.17 7.39 11.37
CA ILE A 65 -6.46 7.92 10.03
C ILE A 65 -7.96 7.86 9.74
N GLU A 66 -8.61 6.74 10.02
CA GLU A 66 -10.05 6.58 9.79
C GLU A 66 -10.88 7.53 10.65
N ASP A 67 -10.50 7.74 11.91
CA ASP A 67 -11.20 8.64 12.81
C ASP A 67 -11.06 10.10 12.37
N TYR A 68 -9.85 10.49 11.92
CA TYR A 68 -9.63 11.80 11.30
C TYR A 68 -10.48 12.00 10.05
N TRP A 69 -10.48 11.03 9.12
CA TRP A 69 -11.34 11.06 7.94
C TRP A 69 -12.78 11.27 8.36
N ARG A 70 -13.31 10.40 9.23
CA ARG A 70 -14.73 10.40 9.62
C ARG A 70 -15.13 11.75 10.20
N TYR A 71 -14.26 12.35 11.01
CA TYR A 71 -14.43 13.70 11.51
C TYR A 71 -14.52 14.73 10.39
N GLU A 72 -13.56 14.76 9.46
CA GLU A 72 -13.53 15.72 8.36
C GLU A 72 -14.74 15.60 7.41
N HIS A 73 -15.24 14.38 7.19
CA HIS A 73 -16.43 14.13 6.37
C HIS A 73 -17.69 14.67 7.04
N ARG A 74 -17.89 14.36 8.33
CA ARG A 74 -19.04 14.88 9.10
C ARG A 74 -19.04 16.41 9.17
N LYS A 75 -17.87 17.03 9.29
CA LYS A 75 -17.72 18.49 9.27
C LYS A 75 -18.17 19.13 7.95
N ARG A 76 -18.21 18.37 6.86
CA ARG A 76 -18.61 18.79 5.51
C ARG A 76 -19.96 18.19 5.10
N ASP A 77 -20.76 17.79 6.08
CA ASP A 77 -22.13 17.28 5.89
C ASP A 77 -22.21 16.00 5.03
N TYR A 78 -21.15 15.20 4.98
CA TYR A 78 -21.20 13.88 4.38
C TYR A 78 -21.89 12.89 5.32
N GLU A 79 -22.82 12.11 4.78
CA GLU A 79 -23.47 11.00 5.47
C GLU A 79 -22.67 9.71 5.31
N ILE A 80 -22.24 9.12 6.42
CA ILE A 80 -21.52 7.84 6.40
C ILE A 80 -22.54 6.69 6.32
N VAL A 81 -22.41 5.87 5.27
CA VAL A 81 -23.24 4.68 5.04
C VAL A 81 -22.40 3.40 5.03
N TYR A 82 -23.03 2.25 5.22
CA TYR A 82 -22.40 0.94 5.17
C TYR A 82 -23.11 0.04 4.16
N THR A 83 -22.37 -0.52 3.22
CA THR A 83 -22.88 -1.39 2.15
C THR A 83 -22.22 -2.77 2.19
N PRO A 84 -22.89 -3.83 1.70
CA PRO A 84 -22.29 -5.16 1.61
C PRO A 84 -21.02 -5.21 0.74
N HIS A 85 -20.09 -6.10 1.07
CA HIS A 85 -18.87 -6.35 0.27
C HIS A 85 -19.12 -7.19 -0.99
N ILE A 86 -20.27 -7.86 -1.07
CA ILE A 86 -20.64 -8.74 -2.18
C ILE A 86 -22.04 -8.34 -2.67
N ALA A 87 -22.23 -8.35 -3.99
CA ALA A 87 -23.50 -8.05 -4.64
C ALA A 87 -23.80 -9.09 -5.73
N LYS A 88 -25.07 -9.12 -6.19
CA LYS A 88 -25.46 -9.95 -7.35
C LYS A 88 -24.72 -9.48 -8.61
N SER A 89 -24.40 -10.42 -9.51
CA SER A 89 -23.66 -10.13 -10.75
C SER A 89 -24.30 -9.00 -11.58
N GLN A 90 -25.63 -8.96 -11.61
CA GLN A 90 -26.41 -7.94 -12.30
C GLN A 90 -26.03 -6.50 -11.90
N LEU A 91 -25.57 -6.25 -10.66
CA LEU A 91 -25.12 -4.92 -10.27
C LEU A 91 -23.89 -4.47 -11.06
N TRP A 92 -22.96 -5.39 -11.31
CA TRP A 92 -21.76 -5.13 -12.11
C TRP A 92 -22.11 -4.96 -13.60
N ASP A 93 -23.09 -5.72 -14.10
CA ASP A 93 -23.59 -5.55 -15.48
C ASP A 93 -24.21 -4.14 -15.67
N ILE A 94 -24.83 -3.58 -14.63
CA ILE A 94 -25.42 -2.23 -14.65
C ILE A 94 -24.34 -1.15 -14.53
N SER A 95 -23.31 -1.34 -13.70
CA SER A 95 -22.26 -0.33 -13.51
C SER A 95 -21.27 -0.23 -14.67
N GLY A 96 -21.16 -1.31 -15.47
CA GLY A 96 -20.02 -1.54 -16.37
C GLY A 96 -18.77 -1.98 -15.60
#